data_AF-A0A8W8I0N3-F1
#
_entry.id   AF-A0A8W8I0N3-F1
#
_cell.length_a   1.000
_cell.length_b   1.000
_cell.length_c   1.000
_cell.angle_alpha   90.00
_cell.angle_beta   90.00
_cell.angle_gamma   90.00
#
_symmetry.space_group_name_H-M   'P 1'
#
loop_
_entity.id
_entity.type
_entity.pdbx_description
1 polymer ?
#
loop_
_entity_poly.entity_id
_entity_poly.type
_entity_poly.pdbx_seq_one_letter_code
_entity_poly.pdbx_strand_id
1 'polypeptide(L)'
;MASNPKRRKSLSEENTEKDLLYAMMKICTDLDKSHINLTPLKIECCNGSLSSSFSKAFCNTEPYDARLLFGDVFHYGISILREFVESKKTPNDRKMLFVFNKLMDFVNGDRSLKLSDPLELQSLSERELTLLVVNHLFSKLATSSCYLIDKNGHEHRGNRCVCGKDSCKMTGWYGDTSIGNAEVWHGNIDIIINDDLAVEPLEETPSEQSPLEVKLQASLKTNPQIAAQTIVFSFLQKKRHPEREHFLTPCIGVRRSELFIMLYDSEHDVLLESSTVPLFENEFSCEFSFRAVLVCWLTVNYRFFCSGLNEKFKMLKSNFFDIAKEKITVYEKGLQFQNVKTCNFPELKLAIPYVSSFMHDTQKVLIEKYLKLNKSDENGLDVKN
;
A
#
# COMPACT_ATOMS: atom_id res chain seq x y z
N MET A 1 -22.02 -40.36 -24.67
CA MET A 1 -21.05 -39.57 -23.86
C MET A 1 -21.83 -38.47 -23.16
N ALA A 2 -21.65 -38.28 -21.85
CA ALA A 2 -22.31 -37.18 -21.13
C ALA A 2 -21.46 -35.91 -21.25
N SER A 3 -22.02 -34.84 -21.81
CA SER A 3 -21.41 -33.52 -21.80
C SER A 3 -21.59 -32.91 -20.40
N ASN A 4 -20.48 -32.68 -19.68
CA ASN A 4 -20.53 -31.92 -18.44
C ASN A 4 -21.12 -30.53 -18.72
N PRO A 5 -22.18 -30.09 -18.01
CA PRO A 5 -22.72 -28.76 -18.19
C PRO A 5 -21.69 -27.73 -17.75
N LYS A 6 -21.18 -26.94 -18.70
CA LYS A 6 -20.38 -25.75 -18.38
C LYS A 6 -21.24 -24.87 -17.48
N ARG A 7 -20.83 -24.69 -16.22
CA ARG A 7 -21.44 -23.68 -15.33
C ARG A 7 -21.30 -22.33 -16.03
N ARG A 8 -22.41 -21.76 -16.51
CA ARG A 8 -22.49 -20.32 -16.79
C ARG A 8 -22.21 -19.60 -15.47
N LYS A 9 -21.25 -18.70 -15.46
CA LYS A 9 -21.13 -17.71 -14.39
C LYS A 9 -22.34 -16.78 -14.44
N SER A 10 -22.63 -16.12 -13.33
CA SER A 10 -23.47 -14.93 -13.34
C SER A 10 -22.74 -13.75 -13.98
N LEU A 11 -23.50 -12.82 -14.55
CA LEU A 11 -22.96 -11.59 -15.14
C LEU A 11 -22.16 -10.76 -14.12
N SER A 12 -22.53 -10.84 -12.83
CA SER A 12 -21.82 -10.16 -11.74
C SER A 12 -20.44 -10.77 -11.48
N GLU A 13 -20.29 -12.09 -11.49
CA GLU A 13 -18.98 -12.76 -11.36
C GLU A 13 -18.08 -12.52 -12.58
N GLU A 14 -18.68 -12.35 -13.76
CA GLU A 14 -17.96 -12.06 -15.00
C GLU A 14 -17.42 -10.62 -15.04
N ASN A 15 -18.20 -9.63 -14.61
CA ASN A 15 -17.73 -8.25 -14.46
C ASN A 15 -16.64 -8.14 -13.39
N THR A 16 -16.85 -8.71 -12.20
CA THR A 16 -15.83 -8.72 -11.13
C THR A 16 -14.50 -9.38 -11.57
N GLU A 17 -14.52 -10.39 -12.46
CA GLU A 17 -13.27 -10.95 -13.03
C GLU A 17 -12.61 -10.01 -14.06
N LYS A 18 -13.37 -9.22 -14.83
CA LYS A 18 -12.84 -8.21 -15.75
C LYS A 18 -12.22 -7.02 -15.00
N ASP A 19 -12.88 -6.55 -13.95
CA ASP A 19 -12.45 -5.38 -13.18
C ASP A 19 -11.19 -5.67 -12.34
N LEU A 20 -11.13 -6.85 -11.69
CA LEU A 20 -9.92 -7.34 -11.01
C LEU A 20 -8.75 -7.49 -11.99
N LEU A 21 -9.02 -8.03 -13.19
CA LEU A 21 -8.02 -8.18 -14.25
C LEU A 21 -7.52 -6.82 -14.77
N TYR A 22 -8.42 -5.85 -14.93
CA TYR A 22 -8.06 -4.48 -15.30
C TYR A 22 -7.19 -3.82 -14.22
N ALA A 23 -7.53 -3.98 -12.93
CA ALA A 23 -6.70 -3.49 -11.84
C ALA A 23 -5.31 -4.17 -11.80
N MET A 24 -5.22 -5.48 -12.05
CA MET A 24 -3.94 -6.18 -12.21
C MET A 24 -3.11 -5.60 -13.36
N MET A 25 -3.72 -5.29 -14.51
CA MET A 25 -3.01 -4.64 -15.62
C MET A 25 -2.43 -3.28 -15.22
N LYS A 26 -3.10 -2.51 -14.34
CA LYS A 26 -2.56 -1.22 -13.87
C LYS A 26 -1.34 -1.34 -12.96
N ILE A 27 -1.14 -2.45 -12.24
CA ILE A 27 0.06 -2.64 -11.41
C ILE A 27 1.16 -3.48 -12.08
N CYS A 28 0.85 -4.16 -13.19
CA CYS A 28 1.77 -5.07 -13.89
C CYS A 28 2.09 -4.66 -15.35
N THR A 29 1.58 -3.54 -15.87
CA THR A 29 1.81 -3.12 -17.27
C THR A 29 1.89 -1.61 -17.42
N ASP A 30 2.84 -1.12 -18.23
CA ASP A 30 2.85 0.25 -18.77
C ASP A 30 2.18 0.23 -20.17
N LEU A 31 0.85 0.38 -20.18
CA LEU A 31 0.04 0.45 -21.40
C LEU A 31 -0.67 1.80 -21.58
N ASP A 32 -0.88 2.53 -20.48
CA ASP A 32 -1.48 3.87 -20.46
C ASP A 32 -1.07 4.62 -19.18
N LYS A 33 -1.21 5.95 -19.19
CA LYS A 33 -0.74 6.84 -18.11
C LYS A 33 -1.39 6.63 -16.73
N SER A 34 -2.35 5.72 -16.58
CA SER A 34 -3.00 5.39 -15.29
C SER A 34 -2.48 4.09 -14.67
N HIS A 35 -1.38 3.53 -15.18
CA HIS A 35 -0.63 2.49 -14.48
C HIS A 35 0.01 3.03 -13.19
N ILE A 36 0.29 2.15 -12.24
CA ILE A 36 0.75 2.46 -10.91
C ILE A 36 2.23 2.09 -10.82
N ASN A 37 3.07 3.10 -10.65
CA ASN A 37 4.53 2.99 -10.61
C ASN A 37 5.07 3.24 -9.21
N LEU A 38 6.32 2.84 -9.02
CA LEU A 38 7.21 3.29 -7.94
C LEU A 38 8.33 4.14 -8.53
N THR A 39 8.60 5.29 -7.91
CA THR A 39 9.66 6.23 -8.29
C THR A 39 10.76 6.20 -7.24
N PRO A 40 12.02 5.88 -7.61
CA PRO A 40 13.15 6.04 -6.70
C PRO A 40 13.42 7.52 -6.41
N LEU A 41 13.59 7.85 -5.13
CA LEU A 41 13.84 9.19 -4.62
C LEU A 41 15.25 9.29 -4.02
N LYS A 42 15.94 10.38 -4.37
CA LYS A 42 17.21 10.83 -3.78
C LYS A 42 16.91 11.96 -2.80
N ILE A 43 17.30 11.80 -1.54
CA ILE A 43 17.23 12.87 -0.54
C ILE A 43 18.36 13.86 -0.82
N GLU A 44 18.03 15.15 -0.90
CA GLU A 44 19.02 16.22 -0.99
C GLU A 44 19.47 16.67 0.40
N CYS A 45 18.51 16.89 1.29
CA CYS A 45 18.73 17.30 2.66
C CYS A 45 17.55 16.90 3.55
N CYS A 46 17.84 16.56 4.81
CA CYS A 46 16.83 16.23 5.81
C CYS A 46 17.36 16.54 7.23
N ASN A 47 16.49 16.60 8.23
CA ASN A 47 16.88 16.72 9.64
C ASN A 47 17.02 15.39 10.38
N GLY A 48 17.26 14.26 9.69
CA GLY A 48 17.42 12.96 10.33
C GLY A 48 18.58 12.87 11.34
N SER A 49 19.61 13.70 11.18
CA SER A 49 20.73 13.81 12.15
C SER A 49 20.40 14.64 13.41
N LEU A 50 19.20 15.21 13.51
CA LEU A 50 18.78 16.08 14.60
C LEU A 50 17.65 15.45 15.43
N SER A 51 17.64 15.77 16.73
CA SER A 51 16.48 15.54 17.59
C SER A 51 15.27 16.28 17.02
N SER A 52 14.28 15.56 16.49
CA SER A 52 13.12 16.16 15.82
C SER A 52 11.91 15.24 15.85
N SER A 53 10.74 15.80 16.20
CA SER A 53 9.47 15.09 16.08
C SER A 53 9.10 14.89 14.60
N PHE A 54 8.33 13.85 14.26
CA PHE A 54 7.83 13.65 12.89
C PHE A 54 7.09 14.88 12.33
N SER A 55 6.27 15.53 13.16
CA SER A 55 5.61 16.81 12.88
C SER A 55 6.54 18.03 12.68
N LYS A 56 7.86 17.81 12.76
CA LYS A 56 8.93 18.76 12.48
C LYS A 56 9.99 18.17 11.54
N ALA A 57 9.74 17.00 10.95
CA ALA A 57 10.66 16.41 10.00
C ALA A 57 10.63 17.22 8.69
N PHE A 58 11.80 17.44 8.11
CA PHE A 58 11.93 17.85 6.71
C PHE A 58 12.84 16.86 5.98
N CYS A 59 12.53 16.59 4.72
CA CYS A 59 13.18 15.58 3.89
C CYS A 59 12.91 15.95 2.43
N ASN A 60 13.79 16.77 1.85
CA ASN A 60 13.64 17.25 0.47
C ASN A 60 14.19 16.19 -0.48
N THR A 61 13.43 15.83 -1.52
CA THR A 61 13.77 14.73 -2.44
C THR A 61 13.66 15.09 -3.90
N GLU A 62 14.67 14.73 -4.69
CA GLU A 62 14.58 14.68 -6.15
C GLU A 62 14.21 13.26 -6.62
N PRO A 63 13.34 13.09 -7.64
CA PRO A 63 13.16 11.81 -8.30
C PRO A 63 14.33 11.45 -9.21
N TYR A 64 14.71 10.18 -9.21
CA TYR A 64 15.51 9.62 -10.30
C TYR A 64 14.68 9.54 -11.59
N ASP A 65 15.36 9.63 -12.74
CA ASP A 65 14.80 9.27 -14.05
C ASP A 65 14.71 7.74 -14.21
N ALA A 66 13.86 7.15 -13.38
CA ALA A 66 13.62 5.72 -13.29
C ALA A 66 12.21 5.46 -12.73
N ARG A 67 11.61 4.34 -13.13
CA ARG A 67 10.35 3.82 -12.61
C ARG A 67 10.44 2.29 -12.49
N LEU A 68 9.73 1.73 -11.51
CA LEU A 68 9.33 0.31 -11.47
C LEU A 68 7.81 0.25 -11.60
N LEU A 69 7.27 -0.85 -12.11
CA LEU A 69 5.85 -1.15 -11.95
C LEU A 69 5.58 -1.52 -10.49
N PHE A 70 4.41 -1.16 -9.94
CA PHE A 70 4.10 -1.47 -8.54
C PHE A 70 4.19 -2.98 -8.24
N GLY A 71 3.82 -3.83 -9.21
CA GLY A 71 3.95 -5.28 -9.08
C GLY A 71 5.39 -5.80 -8.96
N ASP A 72 6.40 -5.09 -9.49
CA ASP A 72 7.81 -5.56 -9.53
C ASP A 72 8.40 -5.81 -8.13
N VAL A 73 7.86 -5.17 -7.09
CA VAL A 73 8.31 -5.38 -5.71
C VAL A 73 7.42 -6.36 -4.93
N PHE A 74 6.40 -6.94 -5.57
CA PHE A 74 5.39 -7.83 -4.95
C PHE A 74 5.17 -9.17 -5.70
N HIS A 75 6.22 -9.73 -6.31
CA HIS A 75 6.11 -10.86 -7.25
C HIS A 75 5.31 -12.08 -6.73
N TYR A 76 5.39 -12.42 -5.44
CA TYR A 76 4.65 -13.58 -4.89
C TYR A 76 3.14 -13.34 -4.86
N GLY A 77 2.69 -12.13 -4.55
CA GLY A 77 1.27 -11.76 -4.58
C GLY A 77 0.71 -11.78 -6.00
N ILE A 78 1.48 -11.27 -6.97
CA ILE A 78 1.12 -11.30 -8.39
C ILE A 78 1.07 -12.73 -8.94
N SER A 79 1.98 -13.61 -8.50
CA SER A 79 2.01 -15.02 -8.90
C SER A 79 0.70 -15.74 -8.57
N ILE A 80 0.19 -15.54 -7.35
CA ILE A 80 -1.08 -16.12 -6.90
C ILE A 80 -2.24 -15.67 -7.78
N LEU A 81 -2.35 -14.36 -8.02
CA LEU A 81 -3.43 -13.80 -8.83
C LEU A 81 -3.35 -14.23 -10.29
N ARG A 82 -2.14 -14.33 -10.84
CA ARG A 82 -1.91 -14.85 -12.19
C ARG A 82 -2.39 -16.30 -12.32
N GLU A 83 -1.99 -17.20 -11.41
CA GLU A 83 -2.45 -18.60 -11.44
C GLU A 83 -3.98 -18.72 -11.34
N PHE A 84 -4.60 -17.88 -10.50
CA PHE A 84 -6.06 -17.81 -10.38
C PHE A 84 -6.75 -17.28 -11.64
N VAL A 85 -6.20 -16.24 -12.28
CA VAL A 85 -6.73 -15.67 -13.52
C VAL A 85 -6.56 -16.64 -14.70
N GLU A 86 -5.40 -17.27 -14.85
CA GLU A 86 -5.15 -18.28 -15.88
C GLU A 86 -6.06 -19.50 -15.72
N SER A 87 -6.01 -20.12 -14.55
CA SER A 87 -6.36 -21.54 -14.36
C SER A 87 -7.35 -21.81 -13.22
N LYS A 88 -7.76 -20.77 -12.48
CA LYS A 88 -8.62 -20.84 -11.29
C LYS A 88 -8.07 -21.73 -10.16
N LYS A 89 -6.76 -21.97 -10.16
CA LYS A 89 -6.03 -22.47 -8.98
C LYS A 89 -6.06 -21.45 -7.85
N THR A 90 -5.94 -21.95 -6.64
CA THR A 90 -5.73 -21.17 -5.42
C THR A 90 -4.42 -21.62 -4.76
N PRO A 91 -3.82 -20.84 -3.84
CA PRO A 91 -2.60 -21.25 -3.16
C PRO A 91 -2.78 -22.58 -2.40
N ASN A 92 -1.74 -23.43 -2.42
CA ASN A 92 -1.70 -24.67 -1.64
C ASN A 92 -1.18 -24.45 -0.20
N ASP A 93 -0.35 -23.43 0.02
CA ASP A 93 0.06 -23.05 1.38
C ASP A 93 -1.11 -22.43 2.15
N ARG A 94 -1.24 -22.80 3.43
CA ARG A 94 -2.35 -22.38 4.29
C ARG A 94 -2.33 -20.88 4.63
N LYS A 95 -1.16 -20.24 4.74
CA LYS A 95 -1.08 -18.80 4.99
C LYS A 95 -1.42 -18.02 3.72
N MET A 96 -0.83 -18.39 2.60
CA MET A 96 -1.09 -17.76 1.29
C MET A 96 -2.56 -17.94 0.86
N LEU A 97 -3.16 -19.11 1.11
CA LEU A 97 -4.59 -19.35 0.84
C LEU A 97 -5.48 -18.47 1.72
N PHE A 98 -5.14 -18.29 3.00
CA PHE A 98 -5.87 -17.39 3.90
C PHE A 98 -5.80 -15.94 3.44
N VAL A 99 -4.61 -15.44 3.07
CA VAL A 99 -4.44 -14.06 2.58
C VAL A 99 -5.09 -13.87 1.20
N PHE A 100 -5.05 -14.87 0.32
CA PHE A 100 -5.80 -14.86 -0.95
C PHE A 100 -7.32 -14.80 -0.71
N ASN A 101 -7.84 -15.60 0.22
CA ASN A 101 -9.26 -15.58 0.56
C ASN A 101 -9.68 -14.22 1.11
N LYS A 102 -8.85 -13.52 1.89
CA LYS A 102 -9.15 -12.12 2.32
C LYS A 102 -9.41 -11.17 1.13
N LEU A 103 -8.66 -11.31 0.03
CA LEU A 103 -8.94 -10.54 -1.19
C LEU A 103 -10.26 -11.00 -1.82
N MET A 104 -10.46 -12.30 -2.01
CA MET A 104 -11.65 -12.81 -2.71
C MET A 104 -12.94 -12.56 -1.94
N ASP A 105 -12.93 -12.64 -0.60
CA ASP A 105 -14.06 -12.30 0.27
C ASP A 105 -14.41 -10.80 0.17
N PHE A 106 -13.42 -9.94 -0.05
CA PHE A 106 -13.62 -8.50 -0.25
C PHE A 106 -14.08 -8.16 -1.67
N VAL A 107 -13.46 -8.77 -2.68
CA VAL A 107 -13.71 -8.52 -4.11
C VAL A 107 -15.09 -9.03 -4.53
N ASN A 108 -15.52 -10.18 -4.01
CA ASN A 108 -16.89 -10.71 -4.21
C ASN A 108 -17.89 -10.14 -3.19
N GLY A 109 -17.42 -9.33 -2.24
CA GLY A 109 -18.21 -8.77 -1.15
C GLY A 109 -18.69 -7.35 -1.42
N ASP A 110 -19.15 -6.71 -0.35
CA ASP A 110 -19.65 -5.34 -0.35
C ASP A 110 -18.50 -4.35 -0.09
N ARG A 111 -18.00 -3.74 -1.17
CA ARG A 111 -16.87 -2.78 -1.15
C ARG A 111 -17.28 -1.35 -0.76
N SER A 112 -18.55 -1.10 -0.42
CA SER A 112 -19.06 0.24 -0.12
C SER A 112 -18.97 0.61 1.36
N LEU A 113 -18.38 1.78 1.65
CA LEU A 113 -18.70 2.52 2.87
C LEU A 113 -20.20 2.89 2.80
N LYS A 114 -20.98 2.51 3.80
CA LYS A 114 -22.43 2.82 3.84
C LYS A 114 -22.69 3.99 4.75
N LEU A 115 -22.17 5.14 4.32
CA LEU A 115 -22.55 6.44 4.82
C LEU A 115 -24.04 6.70 4.55
N SER A 116 -24.66 7.59 5.31
CA SER A 116 -26.08 7.93 5.20
C SER A 116 -26.35 8.76 3.94
N ASP A 117 -25.38 9.60 3.58
CA ASP A 117 -25.31 10.42 2.38
C ASP A 117 -23.85 10.38 1.86
N PRO A 118 -23.57 10.12 0.57
CA PRO A 118 -22.23 10.21 0.02
C PRO A 118 -21.52 11.56 0.27
N LEU A 119 -22.26 12.65 0.49
CA LEU A 119 -21.69 13.95 0.88
C LEU A 119 -21.09 13.94 2.30
N GLU A 120 -21.48 13.01 3.19
CA GLU A 120 -20.81 12.82 4.48
C GLU A 120 -19.32 12.54 4.28
N LEU A 121 -18.92 11.82 3.22
CA LEU A 121 -17.53 11.52 2.88
C LEU A 121 -16.67 12.77 2.69
N GLN A 122 -17.28 13.85 2.16
CA GLN A 122 -16.61 15.13 1.94
C GLN A 122 -16.49 15.96 3.23
N SER A 123 -17.35 15.68 4.24
CA SER A 123 -17.34 16.34 5.54
C SER A 123 -16.38 15.74 6.57
N LEU A 124 -15.87 14.53 6.32
CA LEU A 124 -14.92 13.86 7.23
C LEU A 124 -13.57 14.59 7.25
N SER A 125 -12.98 14.70 8.43
CA SER A 125 -11.55 14.98 8.53
C SER A 125 -10.73 13.83 7.92
N GLU A 126 -9.52 14.13 7.44
CA GLU A 126 -8.60 13.11 6.89
C GLU A 126 -8.28 12.00 7.91
N ARG A 127 -8.29 12.33 9.21
CA ARG A 127 -8.15 11.36 10.31
C ARG A 127 -9.36 10.42 10.41
N GLU A 128 -10.58 10.96 10.30
CA GLU A 128 -11.81 10.14 10.30
C GLU A 128 -11.92 9.29 9.03
N LEU A 129 -11.55 9.82 7.87
CA LEU A 129 -11.45 9.05 6.63
C LEU A 129 -10.41 7.93 6.75
N THR A 130 -9.20 8.23 7.24
CA THR A 130 -8.14 7.23 7.43
C THR A 130 -8.60 6.13 8.39
N LEU A 131 -9.33 6.46 9.46
CA LEU A 131 -9.98 5.48 10.34
C LEU A 131 -11.04 4.63 9.63
N LEU A 132 -11.84 5.20 8.72
CA LEU A 132 -12.77 4.42 7.88
C LEU A 132 -12.02 3.48 6.94
N VAL A 133 -11.00 3.98 6.22
CA VAL A 133 -10.21 3.18 5.28
C VAL A 133 -9.50 2.03 6.00
N VAL A 134 -8.90 2.28 7.17
CA VAL A 134 -8.31 1.22 7.99
C VAL A 134 -9.37 0.21 8.44
N ASN A 135 -10.52 0.66 8.96
CA ASN A 135 -11.54 -0.25 9.50
C ASN A 135 -12.28 -1.06 8.41
N HIS A 136 -12.50 -0.47 7.23
CA HIS A 136 -13.32 -1.06 6.17
C HIS A 136 -12.53 -1.66 5.01
N LEU A 137 -11.34 -1.16 4.69
CA LEU A 137 -10.49 -1.71 3.63
C LEU A 137 -9.31 -2.49 4.22
N PHE A 138 -8.38 -1.82 4.90
CA PHE A 138 -7.10 -2.43 5.26
C PHE A 138 -7.25 -3.61 6.25
N SER A 139 -8.08 -3.47 7.29
CA SER A 139 -8.34 -4.54 8.28
C SER A 139 -9.05 -5.77 7.70
N LYS A 140 -9.66 -5.64 6.51
CA LYS A 140 -10.33 -6.76 5.82
C LYS A 140 -9.33 -7.53 4.97
N LEU A 141 -8.43 -6.81 4.29
CA LEU A 141 -7.41 -7.36 3.40
C LEU A 141 -6.16 -7.91 4.12
N ALA A 142 -5.81 -7.37 5.29
CA ALA A 142 -4.70 -7.84 6.12
C ALA A 142 -4.96 -9.22 6.75
N THR A 143 -3.91 -9.90 7.22
CA THR A 143 -4.02 -11.16 7.99
C THR A 143 -4.97 -11.00 9.18
N SER A 144 -4.78 -9.93 9.94
CA SER A 144 -5.49 -9.59 11.16
C SER A 144 -6.32 -8.31 10.97
N SER A 145 -7.54 -8.28 11.52
CA SER A 145 -8.37 -7.07 11.53
C SER A 145 -8.01 -6.08 12.64
N CYS A 146 -6.97 -6.35 13.42
CA CYS A 146 -6.51 -5.51 14.51
C CYS A 146 -5.59 -4.38 14.02
N TYR A 147 -5.72 -3.21 14.63
CA TYR A 147 -4.82 -2.06 14.41
C TYR A 147 -4.76 -1.20 15.68
N LEU A 148 -3.65 -0.53 15.87
CA LEU A 148 -3.36 0.39 16.96
C LEU A 148 -3.50 1.82 16.45
N ILE A 149 -4.33 2.63 17.10
CA ILE A 149 -4.51 4.05 16.82
C ILE A 149 -3.72 4.85 17.87
N ASP A 150 -3.10 5.96 17.51
CA ASP A 150 -2.50 6.86 18.51
C ASP A 150 -3.53 7.32 19.55
N LYS A 151 -3.15 7.28 20.83
CA LYS A 151 -3.96 7.74 21.97
C LYS A 151 -4.00 9.26 22.14
N ASN A 152 -2.98 9.99 21.66
CA ASN A 152 -2.79 11.41 21.98
C ASN A 152 -3.68 12.32 21.11
N GLY A 153 -4.01 11.91 19.88
CA GLY A 153 -4.82 12.67 18.93
C GLY A 153 -6.35 12.55 19.04
N HIS A 154 -6.94 12.21 20.21
CA HIS A 154 -8.36 11.83 20.29
C HIS A 154 -9.16 12.29 21.51
N GLU A 155 -10.27 12.99 21.26
CA GLU A 155 -11.50 12.77 22.04
C GLU A 155 -11.97 11.33 21.85
N HIS A 156 -12.14 10.60 22.95
CA HIS A 156 -12.40 9.16 22.92
C HIS A 156 -13.86 8.83 22.56
N ARG A 157 -14.22 8.79 21.27
CA ARG A 157 -15.57 8.43 20.76
C ARG A 157 -15.98 6.95 20.98
N GLY A 158 -15.28 6.21 21.85
CA GLY A 158 -15.53 4.81 22.15
C GLY A 158 -15.11 3.87 21.01
N ASN A 159 -15.86 2.78 20.82
CA ASN A 159 -15.57 1.75 19.81
C ASN A 159 -16.56 1.73 18.63
N ARG A 160 -17.41 2.75 18.47
CA ARG A 160 -18.31 2.89 17.31
C ARG A 160 -17.51 3.38 16.10
N CYS A 161 -17.81 2.83 14.93
CA CYS A 161 -17.23 3.32 13.68
C CYS A 161 -17.99 4.57 13.19
N VAL A 162 -17.31 5.50 12.51
CA VAL A 162 -17.92 6.74 12.01
C VAL A 162 -18.69 6.56 10.68
N CYS A 163 -18.91 5.32 10.23
CA CYS A 163 -19.55 5.00 8.94
C CYS A 163 -21.09 4.98 8.97
N GLY A 164 -21.74 5.84 9.76
CA GLY A 164 -23.20 5.96 9.91
C GLY A 164 -23.94 4.76 10.55
N LYS A 165 -23.37 3.55 10.49
CA LYS A 165 -23.98 2.31 11.02
C LYS A 165 -23.82 2.18 12.54
N ASP A 166 -24.92 2.30 13.30
CA ASP A 166 -24.98 2.06 14.75
C ASP A 166 -24.37 0.73 15.21
N SER A 167 -24.49 -0.32 14.39
CA SER A 167 -23.98 -1.66 14.69
C SER A 167 -22.51 -1.86 14.31
N CYS A 168 -21.89 -0.92 13.57
CA CYS A 168 -20.51 -1.07 13.12
C CYS A 168 -19.53 -0.60 14.20
N LYS A 169 -18.60 -1.49 14.55
CA LYS A 169 -17.56 -1.25 15.55
C LYS A 169 -16.19 -1.14 14.88
N MET A 170 -15.32 -0.36 15.50
CA MET A 170 -13.89 -0.34 15.20
C MET A 170 -13.28 -1.66 15.67
N THR A 171 -12.43 -2.29 14.84
CA THR A 171 -11.68 -3.51 15.22
C THR A 171 -10.26 -3.22 15.74
N GLY A 172 -9.86 -1.94 15.77
CA GLY A 172 -8.65 -1.48 16.43
C GLY A 172 -8.91 -0.85 17.80
N TRP A 173 -7.84 -0.42 18.47
CA TRP A 173 -7.87 0.23 19.78
C TRP A 173 -6.87 1.38 19.88
N TYR A 174 -7.13 2.32 20.78
CA TYR A 174 -6.22 3.43 21.09
C TYR A 174 -5.07 2.97 21.99
N GLY A 175 -3.86 3.46 21.76
CA GLY A 175 -2.71 3.15 22.59
C GLY A 175 -1.44 3.89 22.17
N ASP A 176 -0.28 3.33 22.51
CA ASP A 176 1.00 4.01 22.29
C ASP A 176 1.66 3.58 20.97
N THR A 177 1.54 4.45 19.96
CA THR A 177 2.16 4.31 18.63
C THR A 177 3.53 4.99 18.54
N SER A 178 4.13 5.39 19.66
CA SER A 178 5.42 6.10 19.62
C SER A 178 6.55 5.19 19.14
N ILE A 179 7.38 5.74 18.25
CA ILE A 179 8.55 5.08 17.67
C ILE A 179 9.72 6.05 17.54
N GLY A 180 10.90 5.50 17.22
CA GLY A 180 12.10 6.26 16.86
C GLY A 180 13.09 6.37 18.03
N ASN A 181 13.83 7.48 18.09
CA ASN A 181 14.74 7.79 19.20
C ASN A 181 14.93 9.31 19.33
N ALA A 182 14.97 9.83 20.56
CA ALA A 182 15.04 11.27 20.85
C ALA A 182 16.31 11.99 20.34
N GLU A 183 17.37 11.27 19.96
CA GLU A 183 18.56 11.85 19.32
C GLU A 183 18.39 12.16 17.82
N VAL A 184 17.32 11.66 17.20
CA VAL A 184 17.05 11.67 15.76
C VAL A 184 15.54 11.92 15.52
N TRP A 185 14.98 11.42 14.41
CA TRP A 185 13.52 11.38 14.23
C TRP A 185 12.81 10.46 15.23
N HIS A 186 11.73 10.99 15.83
CA HIS A 186 10.84 10.25 16.73
C HIS A 186 9.41 10.80 16.70
N GLY A 187 8.47 10.06 17.29
CA GLY A 187 7.10 10.53 17.49
C GLY A 187 6.09 9.41 17.38
N ASN A 188 4.81 9.78 17.41
CA ASN A 188 3.70 8.87 17.18
C ASN A 188 3.47 8.72 15.67
N ILE A 189 3.25 7.48 15.22
CA ILE A 189 2.54 7.20 13.97
C ILE A 189 1.05 7.28 14.28
N ASP A 190 0.22 7.75 13.35
CA ASP A 190 -1.21 7.89 13.60
C ASP A 190 -1.94 6.54 13.72
N ILE A 191 -1.68 5.60 12.81
CA ILE A 191 -2.21 4.24 12.89
C ILE A 191 -1.12 3.21 12.53
N ILE A 192 -0.97 2.18 13.35
CA ILE A 192 -0.15 0.99 13.07
C ILE A 192 -1.08 -0.21 12.90
N ILE A 193 -1.20 -0.74 11.69
CA ILE A 193 -1.91 -2.01 11.44
C ILE A 193 -1.09 -3.15 12.03
N ASN A 194 -1.75 -4.19 12.56
CA ASN A 194 -1.10 -5.45 12.87
C ASN A 194 -0.43 -6.04 11.60
N ASP A 195 0.62 -6.84 11.79
CA ASP A 195 1.74 -6.98 10.84
C ASP A 195 2.58 -5.69 10.65
N ASP A 196 2.56 -4.82 11.66
CA ASP A 196 3.37 -3.60 11.81
C ASP A 196 3.54 -2.83 10.48
N LEU A 197 2.45 -2.21 10.02
CA LEU A 197 2.42 -1.27 8.89
C LEU A 197 1.91 0.09 9.37
N ALA A 198 2.67 1.16 9.12
CA ALA A 198 2.26 2.52 9.42
C ALA A 198 1.27 3.08 8.38
N VAL A 199 0.30 3.86 8.85
CA VAL A 199 -0.71 4.56 8.05
C VAL A 199 -0.90 5.96 8.60
N GLU A 200 -0.91 6.95 7.71
CA GLU A 200 -0.96 8.38 8.04
C GLU A 200 -2.04 9.10 7.20
N PRO A 201 -2.84 10.00 7.81
CA PRO A 201 -3.60 11.00 7.06
C PRO A 201 -2.64 12.03 6.42
N LEU A 202 -3.06 12.69 5.35
CA LEU A 202 -2.23 13.70 4.66
C LEU A 202 -2.91 15.06 4.51
N GLU A 203 -2.42 16.03 5.29
CA GLU A 203 -2.81 17.44 5.22
C GLU A 203 -2.62 18.04 3.81
N GLU A 204 -3.58 18.88 3.40
CA GLU A 204 -3.49 19.69 2.18
C GLU A 204 -2.56 20.90 2.35
N THR A 205 -1.57 21.02 1.45
CA THR A 205 -0.73 22.23 1.34
C THR A 205 -1.55 23.43 0.87
N PRO A 206 -1.51 24.60 1.55
CA PRO A 206 -2.22 25.80 1.12
C PRO A 206 -1.89 26.22 -0.32
N SER A 207 -2.92 26.53 -1.11
CA SER A 207 -2.81 26.82 -2.54
C SER A 207 -2.63 28.32 -2.80
N GLU A 208 -1.39 28.82 -2.81
CA GLU A 208 -1.09 30.20 -3.18
C GLU A 208 0.08 30.36 -4.19
N GLN A 209 -0.29 30.69 -5.43
CA GLN A 209 0.46 31.51 -6.41
C GLN A 209 1.71 30.91 -7.10
N SER A 210 1.57 30.39 -8.32
CA SER A 210 1.71 31.15 -9.59
C SER A 210 1.79 30.26 -10.86
N PRO A 211 1.66 30.80 -12.09
CA PRO A 211 1.68 30.00 -13.33
C PRO A 211 2.98 29.24 -13.64
N LEU A 212 4.12 29.56 -13.02
CA LEU A 212 5.34 28.74 -13.17
C LEU A 212 5.25 27.44 -12.37
N GLU A 213 4.55 27.44 -11.24
CA GLU A 213 4.37 26.25 -10.39
C GLU A 213 3.65 25.12 -11.13
N VAL A 214 2.81 25.44 -12.10
CA VAL A 214 2.06 24.44 -12.91
C VAL A 214 3.01 23.47 -13.65
N LYS A 215 4.29 23.83 -13.85
CA LYS A 215 5.33 22.90 -14.33
C LYS A 215 6.11 22.17 -13.23
N LEU A 216 6.15 22.68 -11.99
CA LEU A 216 6.73 22.01 -10.83
C LEU A 216 5.72 21.08 -10.12
N GLN A 217 4.41 21.27 -10.29
CA GLN A 217 3.36 20.37 -9.78
C GLN A 217 3.45 18.94 -10.36
N ALA A 218 4.30 18.71 -11.37
CA ALA A 218 4.63 17.40 -11.92
C ALA A 218 5.69 16.62 -11.10
N SER A 219 6.47 17.28 -10.23
CA SER A 219 7.45 16.63 -9.35
C SER A 219 6.86 16.43 -7.95
N LEU A 220 6.16 15.29 -7.80
CA LEU A 220 5.99 14.47 -6.59
C LEU A 220 5.82 15.20 -5.23
N LYS A 221 4.61 15.09 -4.67
CA LYS A 221 4.19 15.68 -3.39
C LYS A 221 4.68 14.87 -2.17
N THR A 222 5.99 14.70 -2.01
CA THR A 222 6.57 14.02 -0.85
C THR A 222 6.18 14.74 0.43
N ASN A 223 5.31 14.13 1.24
CA ASN A 223 5.09 14.62 2.61
C ASN A 223 6.34 14.25 3.44
N PRO A 224 7.07 15.23 4.03
CA PRO A 224 8.33 14.94 4.71
C PRO A 224 8.20 14.09 5.98
N GLN A 225 7.05 14.18 6.66
CA GLN A 225 6.71 13.35 7.81
C GLN A 225 6.57 11.87 7.39
N ILE A 226 5.82 11.57 6.32
CA ILE A 226 5.71 10.20 5.80
C ILE A 226 7.07 9.65 5.34
N ALA A 227 7.90 10.45 4.65
CA ALA A 227 9.25 10.03 4.27
C ALA A 227 10.09 9.68 5.51
N ALA A 228 10.13 10.56 6.52
CA ALA A 228 10.87 10.35 7.76
C ALA A 228 10.37 9.13 8.57
N GLN A 229 9.05 8.96 8.66
CA GLN A 229 8.42 7.80 9.30
C GLN A 229 8.78 6.51 8.57
N THR A 230 8.65 6.47 7.23
CA THR A 230 8.99 5.27 6.43
C THR A 230 10.44 4.86 6.64
N ILE A 231 11.35 5.83 6.73
CA ILE A 231 12.78 5.58 7.00
C ILE A 231 12.96 4.97 8.40
N VAL A 232 12.50 5.65 9.47
CA VAL A 232 12.58 5.14 10.86
C VAL A 232 11.92 3.76 10.99
N PHE A 233 10.77 3.57 10.35
CA PHE A 233 9.96 2.38 10.44
C PHE A 233 10.59 1.19 9.71
N SER A 234 11.25 1.40 8.57
CA SER A 234 12.05 0.35 7.90
C SER A 234 13.22 -0.12 8.76
N PHE A 235 13.97 0.80 9.37
CA PHE A 235 15.04 0.42 10.32
C PHE A 235 14.47 -0.37 11.52
N LEU A 236 13.31 0.02 12.03
CA LEU A 236 12.60 -0.73 13.08
C LEU A 236 12.12 -2.11 12.62
N GLN A 237 11.59 -2.25 11.40
CA GLN A 237 11.26 -3.55 10.83
C GLN A 237 12.51 -4.41 10.69
N LYS A 238 13.61 -3.88 10.15
CA LYS A 238 14.88 -4.60 10.00
C LYS A 238 15.46 -5.05 11.33
N LYS A 239 15.43 -4.19 12.35
CA LYS A 239 15.91 -4.49 13.71
C LYS A 239 15.04 -5.54 14.43
N ARG A 240 13.72 -5.48 14.26
CA ARG A 240 12.75 -6.37 14.92
C ARG A 240 12.60 -7.71 14.20
N HIS A 241 12.76 -7.70 12.88
CA HIS A 241 12.58 -8.84 11.99
C HIS A 241 13.79 -9.08 11.09
N PRO A 242 15.00 -9.30 11.66
CA PRO A 242 16.22 -9.54 10.89
C PRO A 242 16.15 -10.83 10.06
N GLU A 243 15.12 -11.67 10.27
CA GLU A 243 14.83 -12.86 9.48
C GLU A 243 14.27 -12.60 8.09
N ARG A 244 13.88 -11.37 7.75
CA ARG A 244 13.31 -11.12 6.43
C ARG A 244 14.37 -11.17 5.35
N GLU A 245 13.93 -11.68 4.20
CA GLU A 245 14.68 -11.65 2.96
C GLU A 245 14.75 -10.25 2.34
N HIS A 246 13.78 -9.40 2.66
CA HIS A 246 13.60 -8.08 2.07
C HIS A 246 13.18 -7.06 3.14
N PHE A 247 13.78 -5.89 3.11
CA PHE A 247 13.55 -4.81 4.07
C PHE A 247 12.80 -3.60 3.49
N LEU A 248 12.38 -3.67 2.23
CA LEU A 248 11.50 -2.70 1.58
C LEU A 248 10.17 -2.60 2.35
N THR A 249 10.10 -1.63 3.25
CA THR A 249 9.02 -1.48 4.23
C THR A 249 8.09 -0.37 3.78
N PRO A 250 6.80 -0.65 3.53
CA PRO A 250 5.84 0.37 3.14
C PRO A 250 5.30 1.17 4.33
N CYS A 251 4.78 2.36 4.02
CA CYS A 251 3.88 3.18 4.82
C CYS A 251 2.82 3.74 3.87
N ILE A 252 1.54 3.75 4.28
CA ILE A 252 0.43 4.23 3.43
C ILE A 252 0.00 5.62 3.86
N GLY A 253 0.07 6.59 2.94
CA GLY A 253 -0.55 7.90 3.13
C GLY A 253 -1.93 7.97 2.49
N VAL A 254 -2.91 8.54 3.19
CA VAL A 254 -4.32 8.61 2.77
C VAL A 254 -4.77 10.07 2.64
N ARG A 255 -5.34 10.42 1.48
CA ARG A 255 -6.02 11.70 1.19
C ARG A 255 -7.50 11.44 0.86
N ARG A 256 -8.28 12.51 0.63
CA ARG A 256 -9.75 12.45 0.47
C ARG A 256 -10.26 11.49 -0.63
N SER A 257 -9.56 11.43 -1.76
CA SER A 257 -9.94 10.60 -2.93
C SER A 257 -8.83 9.66 -3.42
N GLU A 258 -7.63 9.72 -2.84
CA GLU A 258 -6.46 8.95 -3.28
C GLU A 258 -5.65 8.42 -2.09
N LEU A 259 -4.93 7.32 -2.30
CA LEU A 259 -3.87 6.85 -1.43
C LEU A 259 -2.55 6.77 -2.20
N PHE A 260 -1.43 6.72 -1.49
CA PHE A 260 -0.12 6.44 -2.05
C PHE A 260 0.74 5.69 -1.04
N ILE A 261 1.81 5.06 -1.52
CA ILE A 261 2.68 4.21 -0.70
C ILE A 261 4.10 4.73 -0.82
N MET A 262 4.66 5.13 0.31
CA MET A 262 6.09 5.33 0.47
C MET A 262 6.70 4.00 0.92
N LEU A 263 7.82 3.57 0.33
CA LEU A 263 8.56 2.39 0.76
C LEU A 263 10.03 2.75 0.95
N TYR A 264 10.64 2.29 2.04
CA TYR A 264 12.08 2.43 2.24
C TYR A 264 12.74 1.08 2.52
N ASP A 265 13.81 0.80 1.79
CA ASP A 265 14.70 -0.33 2.03
C ASP A 265 15.93 0.16 2.82
N SER A 266 15.93 -0.09 4.13
CA SER A 266 17.02 0.27 5.06
C SER A 266 18.23 -0.67 4.99
N GLU A 267 18.23 -1.68 4.11
CA GLU A 267 19.43 -2.44 3.76
C GLU A 267 20.13 -1.86 2.54
N HIS A 268 19.36 -1.42 1.56
CA HIS A 268 19.90 -0.94 0.29
C HIS A 268 19.97 0.59 0.19
N ASP A 269 19.48 1.33 1.18
CA ASP A 269 19.33 2.80 1.15
C ASP A 269 18.57 3.23 -0.11
N VAL A 270 17.32 2.77 -0.26
CA VAL A 270 16.46 3.14 -1.39
C VAL A 270 15.09 3.56 -0.88
N LEU A 271 14.70 4.79 -1.21
CA LEU A 271 13.38 5.35 -0.97
C LEU A 271 12.58 5.29 -2.27
N LEU A 272 11.38 4.72 -2.23
CA LEU A 272 10.45 4.64 -3.36
C LEU A 272 9.12 5.31 -2.99
N GLU A 273 8.60 6.16 -3.86
CA GLU A 273 7.24 6.71 -3.74
C GLU A 273 6.35 6.18 -4.87
N SER A 274 5.14 5.72 -4.53
CA SER A 274 4.17 5.33 -5.56
C SER A 274 3.53 6.52 -6.25
N SER A 275 3.17 6.37 -7.52
CA SER A 275 2.11 7.22 -8.08
C SER A 275 0.82 7.05 -7.28
N THR A 276 -0.03 8.07 -7.25
CA THR A 276 -1.25 8.02 -6.44
C THR A 276 -2.28 7.05 -7.03
N VAL A 277 -3.14 6.52 -6.16
CA VAL A 277 -4.07 5.42 -6.45
C VAL A 277 -5.46 5.87 -6.05
N PRO A 278 -6.44 5.95 -6.97
CA PRO A 278 -7.81 6.35 -6.64
C PRO A 278 -8.42 5.43 -5.58
N LEU A 279 -8.82 6.01 -4.45
CA LEU A 279 -9.35 5.27 -3.30
C LEU A 279 -10.73 4.67 -3.61
N PHE A 280 -11.55 5.40 -4.36
CA PHE A 280 -12.91 5.04 -4.78
C PHE A 280 -13.01 4.94 -6.31
N GLU A 281 -14.01 4.22 -6.84
CA GLU A 281 -14.21 4.10 -8.30
C GLU A 281 -14.56 5.44 -8.98
N ASN A 282 -15.22 6.35 -8.26
CA ASN A 282 -15.36 7.76 -8.61
C ASN A 282 -15.59 8.64 -7.37
N GLU A 283 -15.42 9.96 -7.53
CA GLU A 283 -15.43 10.96 -6.44
C GLU A 283 -16.78 11.09 -5.69
N PHE A 284 -17.87 10.57 -6.25
CA PHE A 284 -19.20 10.54 -5.63
C PHE A 284 -19.60 9.15 -5.13
N SER A 285 -18.75 8.13 -5.37
CA SER A 285 -18.98 6.77 -4.88
C SER A 285 -18.29 6.56 -3.54
N CYS A 286 -18.98 5.89 -2.64
CA CYS A 286 -18.41 5.37 -1.40
C CYS A 286 -17.80 3.96 -1.60
N GLU A 287 -17.62 3.51 -2.84
CA GLU A 287 -17.15 2.16 -3.18
C GLU A 287 -15.65 2.15 -3.46
N PHE A 288 -14.89 1.35 -2.70
CA PHE A 288 -13.44 1.25 -2.85
C PHE A 288 -13.06 0.68 -4.22
N SER A 289 -12.12 1.35 -4.90
CA SER A 289 -11.74 0.93 -6.26
C SER A 289 -11.01 -0.41 -6.27
N PHE A 290 -11.18 -1.21 -7.32
CA PHE A 290 -10.40 -2.45 -7.50
C PHE A 290 -8.89 -2.17 -7.48
N ARG A 291 -8.45 -0.98 -7.93
CA ARG A 291 -7.04 -0.55 -7.89
C ARG A 291 -6.57 -0.38 -6.44
N ALA A 292 -7.32 0.36 -5.62
CA ALA A 292 -7.03 0.54 -4.21
C ALA A 292 -7.09 -0.80 -3.46
N VAL A 293 -8.12 -1.62 -3.66
CA VAL A 293 -8.26 -2.96 -3.08
C VAL A 293 -7.03 -3.82 -3.36
N LEU A 294 -6.60 -3.89 -4.62
CA LEU A 294 -5.47 -4.72 -5.02
C LEU A 294 -4.12 -4.19 -4.48
N VAL A 295 -3.87 -2.89 -4.60
CA VAL A 295 -2.66 -2.24 -4.07
C VAL A 295 -2.58 -2.38 -2.55
N CYS A 296 -3.69 -2.18 -1.85
CA CYS A 296 -3.75 -2.33 -0.39
C CYS A 296 -3.54 -3.78 0.01
N TRP A 297 -4.15 -4.75 -0.67
CA TRP A 297 -3.95 -6.17 -0.38
C TRP A 297 -2.48 -6.60 -0.49
N LEU A 298 -1.76 -6.09 -1.50
CA LEU A 298 -0.31 -6.30 -1.62
C LEU A 298 0.47 -5.61 -0.49
N THR A 299 0.12 -4.36 -0.19
CA THR A 299 0.86 -3.52 0.79
C THR A 299 0.66 -3.98 2.23
N VAL A 300 -0.58 -4.25 2.68
CA VAL A 300 -0.86 -4.68 4.06
C VAL A 300 -0.35 -6.09 4.35
N ASN A 301 -0.09 -6.88 3.30
CA ASN A 301 0.51 -8.22 3.39
C ASN A 301 1.94 -8.26 2.82
N TYR A 302 2.67 -7.13 2.82
CA TYR A 302 4.01 -7.03 2.23
C TYR A 302 5.00 -8.10 2.73
N ARG A 303 4.86 -8.53 3.99
CA ARG A 303 5.64 -9.63 4.61
C ARG A 303 5.54 -10.97 3.89
N PHE A 304 4.45 -11.19 3.16
CA PHE A 304 4.17 -12.41 2.40
C PHE A 304 4.38 -12.23 0.89
N PHE A 305 4.23 -11.00 0.40
CA PHE A 305 4.18 -10.72 -1.04
C PHE A 305 5.38 -9.99 -1.60
N CYS A 306 6.12 -9.23 -0.77
CA CYS A 306 7.27 -8.48 -1.24
C CYS A 306 8.37 -9.42 -1.76
N SER A 307 9.02 -9.02 -2.85
CA SER A 307 10.15 -9.71 -3.48
C SER A 307 11.42 -8.85 -3.52
N GLY A 308 11.49 -7.85 -2.66
CA GLY A 308 12.60 -6.90 -2.54
C GLY A 308 12.79 -5.99 -3.75
N LEU A 309 13.99 -5.40 -3.81
CA LEU A 309 14.46 -4.56 -4.92
C LEU A 309 15.54 -5.30 -5.71
N ASN A 310 15.67 -4.99 -7.00
CA ASN A 310 16.75 -5.53 -7.82
C ASN A 310 17.98 -4.64 -7.91
N GLU A 311 19.10 -5.26 -8.23
CA GLU A 311 20.43 -4.65 -8.25
C GLU A 311 20.49 -3.32 -9.02
N LYS A 312 19.76 -3.16 -10.14
CA LYS A 312 19.67 -1.87 -10.85
C LYS A 312 19.08 -0.75 -9.97
N PHE A 313 18.03 -1.03 -9.22
CA PHE A 313 17.36 -0.05 -8.36
C PHE A 313 17.99 0.04 -6.96
N LYS A 314 18.66 -1.02 -6.48
CA LYS A 314 19.54 -0.95 -5.30
C LYS A 314 20.74 -0.01 -5.48
N MET A 315 21.09 0.35 -6.72
CA MET A 315 22.09 1.39 -7.01
C MET A 315 21.53 2.82 -6.98
N LEU A 316 20.21 3.00 -6.97
CA LEU A 316 19.56 4.32 -6.93
C LEU A 316 19.35 4.73 -5.47
N LYS A 317 20.45 5.17 -4.85
CA LYS A 317 20.51 5.46 -3.41
C LYS A 317 19.64 6.64 -3.01
N SER A 318 18.99 6.57 -1.85
CA SER A 318 18.32 7.73 -1.27
C SER A 318 19.30 8.73 -0.63
N ASN A 319 20.58 8.35 -0.48
CA ASN A 319 21.63 9.08 0.23
C ASN A 319 21.34 9.29 1.73
N PHE A 320 20.34 8.61 2.30
CA PHE A 320 20.02 8.76 3.72
C PHE A 320 21.20 8.38 4.61
N PHE A 321 21.96 7.33 4.25
CA PHE A 321 23.10 6.89 5.06
C PHE A 321 24.25 7.90 5.11
N ASP A 322 24.44 8.71 4.06
CA ASP A 322 25.47 9.76 4.05
C ASP A 322 24.99 11.05 4.75
N ILE A 323 23.71 11.42 4.62
CA ILE A 323 23.14 12.58 5.33
C ILE A 323 23.02 12.31 6.84
N ALA A 324 22.56 11.10 7.21
CA ALA A 324 22.38 10.66 8.59
C ALA A 324 23.65 10.07 9.24
N LYS A 325 24.81 10.17 8.58
CA LYS A 325 26.04 9.41 8.89
C LYS A 325 26.52 9.50 10.34
N GLU A 326 26.43 10.67 10.96
CA GLU A 326 26.83 10.87 12.37
C GLU A 326 25.87 10.18 13.36
N LYS A 327 24.63 9.92 12.93
CA LYS A 327 23.55 9.31 13.73
C LYS A 327 23.10 7.95 13.22
N ILE A 328 23.68 7.39 12.15
CA ILE A 328 23.20 6.15 11.51
C ILE A 328 23.19 4.95 12.48
N THR A 329 24.11 4.91 13.45
CA THR A 329 24.11 3.88 14.51
C THR A 329 22.88 3.98 15.43
N VAL A 330 22.30 5.18 15.61
CA VAL A 330 21.02 5.38 16.33
C VAL A 330 19.86 4.80 15.51
N TYR A 331 19.87 4.95 14.18
CA TYR A 331 18.88 4.33 13.29
C TYR A 331 18.98 2.81 13.28
N GLU A 332 20.18 2.24 13.13
CA GLU A 332 20.38 0.78 13.15
C GLU A 332 20.05 0.13 14.51
N LYS A 333 20.45 0.78 15.62
CA LYS A 333 20.53 0.12 16.94
C LYS A 333 19.74 0.85 18.03
N GLY A 334 19.60 2.17 17.96
CA GLY A 334 18.99 3.02 18.99
C GLY A 334 17.46 3.17 18.93
N LEU A 335 16.81 2.92 17.78
CA LEU A 335 15.35 3.06 17.63
C LEU A 335 14.58 2.02 18.46
N GLN A 336 13.40 2.40 18.97
CA GLN A 336 12.51 1.49 19.71
C GLN A 336 11.06 1.59 19.21
N PHE A 337 10.29 0.51 19.44
CA PHE A 337 8.83 0.53 19.47
C PHE A 337 8.42 0.83 20.91
N GLN A 338 7.69 1.93 21.14
CA GLN A 338 7.37 2.46 22.46
C GLN A 338 8.63 2.76 23.30
N ASN A 339 8.43 3.29 24.50
CA ASN A 339 9.48 3.28 25.52
C ASN A 339 9.41 1.96 26.30
N VAL A 340 10.55 1.24 26.36
CA VAL A 340 10.91 0.13 27.29
C VAL A 340 10.61 -1.33 26.86
N LYS A 341 11.71 -2.00 26.43
CA LYS A 341 12.04 -3.46 26.52
C LYS A 341 11.40 -4.46 25.53
N THR A 342 12.17 -5.52 25.23
CA THR A 342 12.10 -6.34 23.99
C THR A 342 12.35 -7.84 24.22
N CYS A 343 11.91 -8.70 23.29
CA CYS A 343 12.33 -10.10 23.10
C CYS A 343 12.45 -10.44 21.59
N ASN A 344 13.34 -11.36 21.20
CA ASN A 344 13.81 -11.55 19.81
C ASN A 344 13.80 -13.04 19.36
N PHE A 345 13.72 -13.33 18.04
CA PHE A 345 14.05 -14.64 17.40
C PHE A 345 14.59 -14.46 15.93
N PRO A 346 15.16 -15.48 15.23
CA PRO A 346 16.21 -15.29 14.20
C PRO A 346 15.95 -15.80 12.74
N GLU A 347 16.99 -15.85 11.89
CA GLU A 347 16.99 -15.51 10.44
C GLU A 347 16.92 -16.59 9.32
N LEU A 348 16.61 -16.19 8.05
CA LEU A 348 17.16 -16.72 6.75
C LEU A 348 16.73 -15.90 5.46
N LYS A 349 17.52 -15.92 4.35
CA LYS A 349 17.38 -15.09 3.08
C LYS A 349 17.73 -15.90 1.76
N LEU A 350 17.85 -15.47 0.47
CA LEU A 350 18.04 -14.17 -0.28
C LEU A 350 17.87 -14.30 -1.85
N ALA A 351 16.91 -13.62 -2.55
CA ALA A 351 16.87 -13.43 -4.05
C ALA A 351 15.96 -12.28 -4.60
N ILE A 352 15.89 -12.08 -5.95
CA ILE A 352 15.55 -10.78 -6.62
C ILE A 352 14.91 -10.89 -8.05
N PRO A 353 13.94 -10.00 -8.45
CA PRO A 353 13.79 -9.49 -9.84
C PRO A 353 13.53 -7.95 -9.94
N TYR A 354 13.84 -7.15 -10.98
CA TYR A 354 13.80 -7.21 -12.44
C TYR A 354 12.35 -7.12 -12.98
N VAL A 355 12.07 -6.31 -14.03
CA VAL A 355 10.78 -6.37 -14.75
C VAL A 355 10.75 -7.73 -15.42
N SER A 356 10.28 -8.69 -14.65
CA SER A 356 10.80 -10.05 -14.77
C SER A 356 10.32 -10.73 -16.04
N SER A 357 10.98 -11.81 -16.44
CA SER A 357 10.40 -12.76 -17.40
C SER A 357 9.00 -13.17 -16.91
N PHE A 358 8.86 -13.39 -15.60
CA PHE A 358 7.57 -13.55 -14.95
C PHE A 358 6.61 -12.36 -15.19
N MET A 359 7.01 -11.09 -15.05
CA MET A 359 6.11 -9.94 -15.28
C MET A 359 5.76 -9.75 -16.76
N HIS A 360 6.71 -9.94 -17.67
CA HIS A 360 6.47 -9.91 -19.11
C HIS A 360 5.50 -11.03 -19.54
N ASP A 361 5.69 -12.25 -19.01
CA ASP A 361 4.76 -13.36 -19.21
C ASP A 361 3.40 -13.08 -18.55
N THR A 362 3.38 -12.43 -17.39
CA THR A 362 2.15 -12.00 -16.70
C THR A 362 1.40 -10.98 -17.55
N GLN A 363 2.06 -9.94 -18.04
CA GLN A 363 1.48 -8.94 -18.95
C GLN A 363 0.82 -9.62 -20.16
N LYS A 364 1.53 -10.52 -20.83
CA LYS A 364 0.99 -11.28 -21.96
C LYS A 364 -0.26 -12.07 -21.58
N VAL A 365 -0.22 -12.79 -20.45
CA VAL A 365 -1.33 -13.58 -19.92
C VAL A 365 -2.55 -12.72 -19.59
N LEU A 366 -2.36 -11.57 -18.92
CA LEU A 366 -3.46 -10.68 -18.53
C LEU A 366 -4.11 -10.05 -19.77
N ILE A 367 -3.32 -9.57 -20.73
CA ILE A 367 -3.81 -9.05 -22.01
C ILE A 367 -4.58 -10.13 -22.78
N GLU A 368 -4.01 -11.33 -22.93
CA GLU A 368 -4.67 -12.45 -23.60
C GLU A 368 -6.00 -12.83 -22.93
N LYS A 369 -6.08 -12.82 -21.59
CA LYS A 369 -7.30 -13.11 -20.86
C LYS A 369 -8.34 -12.01 -21.03
N TYR A 370 -7.95 -10.73 -20.94
CA TYR A 370 -8.84 -9.58 -21.04
C TYR A 370 -9.49 -9.51 -22.43
N LEU A 371 -8.69 -9.71 -23.49
CA LEU A 371 -9.18 -9.79 -24.86
C LEU A 371 -10.11 -10.99 -25.10
N LYS A 372 -9.92 -12.12 -24.41
CA LYS A 372 -10.82 -13.29 -24.49
C LYS A 372 -12.16 -13.03 -23.78
N LEU A 373 -12.15 -12.31 -22.66
CA LEU A 373 -13.38 -11.91 -21.95
C LEU A 373 -14.19 -10.90 -22.78
N ASN A 374 -13.59 -9.82 -23.27
CA ASN A 374 -14.34 -8.79 -24.00
C ASN A 374 -14.90 -9.31 -25.34
N LYS A 375 -14.18 -10.20 -26.05
CA LYS A 375 -14.71 -10.89 -27.25
C LYS A 375 -15.85 -11.86 -26.95
N SER A 376 -16.06 -12.24 -25.70
CA SER A 376 -17.22 -13.05 -25.30
C SER A 376 -18.49 -12.20 -25.21
N ASP A 377 -18.37 -10.91 -24.91
CA ASP A 377 -19.50 -9.97 -24.83
C ASP A 377 -20.05 -9.65 -26.23
N GLU A 378 -19.16 -9.34 -27.19
CA GLU A 378 -19.53 -9.00 -28.58
C GLU A 378 -20.36 -10.13 -29.23
N ASN A 379 -19.93 -11.39 -29.05
CA ASN A 379 -20.62 -12.57 -29.54
C ASN A 379 -21.86 -12.97 -28.70
N GLY A 380 -22.09 -12.31 -27.55
CA GLY A 380 -23.23 -12.55 -26.66
C GLY A 380 -24.47 -11.72 -27.01
N LEU A 381 -24.30 -10.62 -27.74
CA LEU A 381 -25.38 -9.70 -28.13
C LEU A 381 -26.17 -10.17 -29.37
N ASP A 382 -25.56 -10.97 -30.24
CA ASP A 382 -26.06 -11.26 -31.59
C ASP A 382 -27.05 -12.44 -31.67
N VAL A 383 -27.72 -12.78 -30.56
CA VAL A 383 -28.69 -13.90 -30.48
C VAL A 383 -30.04 -13.45 -29.88
N LYS A 384 -30.56 -12.33 -30.40
CA LYS A 384 -31.99 -11.94 -30.31
C LYS A 384 -32.45 -11.18 -31.57
N ASN A 385 -32.73 -11.94 -32.63
CA ASN A 385 -33.69 -11.59 -33.68
C ASN A 385 -34.64 -12.79 -33.84
#